data_AF-A0A2I3GRM1-F1
#
_entry.id   AF-A0A2I3GRM1-F1
#
_cell.length_a   1.000
_cell.length_b   1.000
_cell.length_c   1.000
_cell.angle_alpha   90.00
_cell.angle_beta   90.00
_cell.angle_gamma   90.00
#
_symmetry.space_group_name_H-M   'P 1'
#
loop_
_entity.id
_entity.type
_entity.pdbx_description
1 polymer ?
#
loop_
_entity_poly.entity_id
_entity_poly.type
_entity_poly.pdbx_seq_one_letter_code
_entity_poly.pdbx_strand_id
1 'polypeptide(L)'
;MKASGTVREYKVASRCLPAPKCHTPPLYRMRIFSPFRYFASQLKKMKKSLGEIVYCGQVFEKSYLRVKNFGIWPRYDSRSGIHNMYREYQDLTPAGAVTQCYQDMGARHRAWAHSIQIMKVEEIAASTEPASRQAVHVYNI
;
A
#
# COMPACT_ATOMS: atom_id res chain seq x y z
N MET A 1 -12.98 -5.13 3.97
CA MET A 1 -11.74 -5.83 4.36
C MET A 1 -11.60 -5.77 5.87
N LYS A 2 -11.41 -6.88 6.58
CA LYS A 2 -11.06 -6.87 8.01
C LYS A 2 -9.54 -6.94 8.12
N ALA A 3 -8.91 -5.91 8.67
CA ALA A 3 -7.48 -5.94 9.03
C ALA A 3 -7.31 -6.66 10.36
N SER A 4 -7.71 -7.93 10.42
CA SER A 4 -7.52 -8.76 11.61
C SER A 4 -6.18 -9.49 11.47
N GLY A 5 -5.29 -9.25 12.44
CA GLY A 5 -3.92 -9.77 12.46
C GLY A 5 -2.92 -8.96 11.62
N THR A 6 -1.69 -9.45 11.57
CA THR A 6 -0.57 -8.82 10.84
C THR A 6 -0.82 -8.90 9.33
N VAL A 7 -0.78 -7.75 8.64
CA VAL A 7 -0.87 -7.73 7.18
C VAL A 7 0.41 -8.30 6.56
N ARG A 8 0.33 -8.78 5.33
CA ARG A 8 1.50 -9.21 4.54
C ARG A 8 1.65 -8.32 3.32
N GLU A 9 2.88 -8.11 2.91
CA GLU A 9 3.19 -7.39 1.69
C GLU A 9 3.22 -8.35 0.49
N TYR A 10 2.51 -7.99 -0.57
CA TYR A 10 2.54 -8.68 -1.85
C TYR A 10 2.94 -7.73 -2.96
N LYS A 11 3.79 -8.23 -3.85
CA LYS A 11 4.12 -7.59 -5.11
C LYS A 11 3.30 -8.25 -6.20
N VAL A 12 2.48 -7.45 -6.86
CA VAL A 12 1.63 -7.89 -7.97
C VAL A 12 2.08 -7.16 -9.22
N ALA A 13 2.37 -7.93 -10.27
CA ALA A 13 2.57 -7.39 -11.61
C ALA A 13 1.45 -7.88 -12.52
N SER A 14 0.84 -6.97 -13.25
CA SER A 14 -0.24 -7.26 -14.18
C SER A 14 -0.06 -6.47 -15.47
N ARG A 15 -0.62 -6.99 -16.56
CA ARG A 15 -0.68 -6.32 -17.85
C ARG A 15 -2.05 -6.51 -18.49
N CYS A 16 -2.40 -5.63 -19.40
CA CYS A 16 -3.53 -5.85 -20.29
C CYS A 16 -3.24 -7.05 -21.21
N LEU A 17 -4.29 -7.70 -21.71
CA LEU A 17 -4.10 -8.75 -22.72
C LEU A 17 -3.53 -8.13 -24.01
N PRO A 18 -2.58 -8.81 -24.69
CA PRO A 18 -2.09 -8.37 -25.99
C PRO A 18 -3.24 -8.23 -26.99
N ALA A 19 -3.33 -7.07 -27.64
CA ALA A 19 -4.35 -6.77 -28.65
C ALA A 19 -3.68 -6.47 -30.00
N PRO A 20 -4.38 -6.59 -31.14
CA PRO A 20 -3.80 -6.30 -32.46
C PRO A 20 -3.22 -4.87 -32.58
N LYS A 21 -3.76 -3.92 -31.82
CA LYS A 21 -3.29 -2.54 -31.77
C LYS A 21 -2.06 -2.34 -30.87
N CYS A 22 -1.82 -3.24 -29.91
CA CYS A 22 -0.71 -3.17 -28.96
C CYS A 22 -0.27 -4.59 -28.57
N HIS A 23 0.75 -5.09 -29.27
CA HIS A 23 1.28 -6.44 -29.08
C HIS A 23 2.05 -6.61 -27.77
N THR A 24 2.66 -5.53 -27.26
CA THR A 24 3.46 -5.54 -26.03
C THR A 24 2.93 -4.50 -25.04
N PRO A 25 1.84 -4.80 -24.32
CA PRO A 25 1.29 -3.88 -23.34
C PRO A 25 2.25 -3.69 -22.16
N PRO A 26 2.28 -2.48 -21.55
CA PRO A 26 3.17 -2.19 -20.43
C PRO A 26 2.82 -3.02 -19.19
N LEU A 27 3.83 -3.33 -18.40
CA LEU A 27 3.70 -4.04 -17.12
C LEU A 27 3.51 -3.04 -15.98
N TYR A 28 2.40 -3.16 -15.27
CA TYR A 28 2.13 -2.39 -14.06
C TYR A 28 2.46 -3.20 -12.83
N ARG A 29 3.00 -2.53 -11.81
CA ARG A 29 3.47 -3.16 -10.58
C ARG A 29 2.89 -2.44 -9.37
N MET A 30 2.26 -3.19 -8.48
CA MET A 30 1.67 -2.67 -7.26
C MET A 30 2.19 -3.41 -6.03
N ARG A 31 2.34 -2.66 -4.92
CA ARG A 31 2.57 -3.21 -3.58
C ARG A 31 1.24 -3.22 -2.86
N ILE A 32 0.81 -4.39 -2.41
CA ILE A 32 -0.48 -4.58 -1.76
C ILE A 32 -0.26 -5.13 -0.36
N PHE A 33 -0.85 -4.45 0.63
CA PHE A 33 -0.85 -4.89 2.02
C PHE A 33 -2.19 -5.53 2.34
N SER A 34 -2.19 -6.83 2.62
CA SER A 34 -3.44 -7.57 2.81
C SER A 34 -3.24 -8.86 3.59
N PRO A 35 -4.22 -9.34 4.36
CA PRO A 35 -4.23 -10.73 4.79
C PRO A 35 -4.41 -11.66 3.58
N PHE A 36 -3.70 -12.78 3.57
CA PHE A 36 -3.65 -13.72 2.43
C PHE A 36 -5.05 -14.12 1.89
N ARG A 37 -5.99 -14.43 2.79
CA ARG A 37 -7.36 -14.86 2.43
C ARG A 37 -8.11 -13.78 1.63
N TYR A 38 -7.97 -12.52 2.01
CA TYR A 38 -8.63 -11.41 1.31
C TYR A 38 -7.98 -11.16 -0.04
N PHE A 39 -6.65 -11.17 -0.09
CA PHE A 39 -5.93 -10.99 -1.32
C PHE A 39 -6.31 -12.05 -2.38
N ALA A 40 -6.33 -13.32 -2.03
CA ALA A 40 -6.77 -14.39 -2.93
C ALA A 40 -8.21 -14.21 -3.45
N SER A 41 -9.13 -13.73 -2.60
CA SER A 41 -10.50 -13.43 -3.03
C SER A 41 -10.61 -12.23 -3.98
N GLN A 42 -9.74 -11.21 -3.82
CA GLN A 42 -9.67 -10.06 -4.72
C GLN A 42 -9.11 -10.47 -6.08
N LEU A 43 -8.09 -11.33 -6.11
CA LEU A 43 -7.54 -11.88 -7.36
C LEU A 43 -8.60 -12.64 -8.17
N LYS A 44 -9.49 -13.39 -7.50
CA LYS A 44 -10.61 -14.09 -8.16
C LYS A 44 -11.66 -13.16 -8.77
N LYS A 45 -11.83 -11.96 -8.22
CA LYS A 45 -12.80 -10.95 -8.69
C LYS A 45 -12.26 -10.04 -9.79
N MET A 46 -10.96 -10.10 -10.09
CA MET A 46 -10.37 -9.34 -11.19
C MET A 46 -10.90 -9.86 -12.53
N LYS A 47 -11.38 -8.94 -13.38
CA LYS A 47 -11.88 -9.27 -14.72
C LYS A 47 -10.75 -9.83 -15.58
N LYS A 48 -10.71 -11.16 -15.72
CA LYS A 48 -9.77 -11.88 -16.60
C LYS A 48 -9.91 -11.48 -18.08
N SER A 49 -11.01 -10.84 -18.47
CA SER A 49 -11.27 -10.46 -19.86
C SER A 49 -10.43 -9.29 -20.37
N LEU A 50 -9.88 -8.44 -19.48
CA LEU A 50 -9.14 -7.24 -19.87
C LEU A 50 -7.64 -7.31 -19.59
N GLY A 51 -7.23 -8.21 -18.69
CA GLY A 51 -5.84 -8.31 -18.30
C GLY A 51 -5.52 -9.60 -17.57
N GLU A 52 -4.22 -9.86 -17.48
CA GLU A 52 -3.65 -11.00 -16.80
C GLU A 52 -2.67 -10.57 -15.71
N ILE A 53 -2.59 -11.38 -14.66
CA ILE A 53 -1.61 -11.22 -13.59
C ILE A 53 -0.39 -12.04 -14.00
N VAL A 54 0.72 -11.36 -14.21
CA VAL A 54 1.98 -11.98 -14.64
C VAL A 54 2.77 -12.49 -13.44
N TYR A 55 2.72 -11.75 -12.32
CA TYR A 55 3.42 -12.12 -11.11
C TYR A 55 2.61 -11.76 -9.88
N CYS A 56 2.63 -12.65 -8.90
CA CYS A 56 2.00 -12.44 -7.62
C CYS A 56 2.83 -13.18 -6.57
N GLY A 57 3.62 -12.45 -5.80
CA GLY A 57 4.50 -13.03 -4.79
C GLY A 57 4.50 -12.22 -3.50
N GLN A 58 4.61 -12.92 -2.37
CA GLN A 58 4.83 -12.28 -1.08
C GLN A 58 6.24 -11.66 -1.05
N VAL A 59 6.34 -10.45 -0.54
CA VAL A 59 7.63 -9.77 -0.31
C VAL A 59 7.98 -9.91 1.16
N PHE A 60 9.20 -10.37 1.40
CA PHE A 60 9.78 -10.42 2.73
C PHE A 60 10.78 -9.27 2.90
N GLU A 61 10.80 -8.70 4.09
CA GLU A 61 11.72 -7.62 4.41
C GLU A 61 13.15 -8.18 4.49
N LYS A 62 14.11 -7.49 3.86
CA LYS A 62 15.50 -7.95 3.77
C LYS A 62 16.24 -7.83 5.09
N SER A 63 15.96 -6.77 5.86
CA SER A 63 16.62 -6.48 7.13
C SER A 63 15.62 -6.43 8.28
N TYR A 64 15.24 -7.61 8.77
CA TYR A 64 14.24 -7.78 9.84
C TYR A 64 14.77 -7.52 11.25
N LEU A 65 16.09 -7.38 11.42
CA LEU A 65 16.74 -7.14 12.73
C LEU A 65 16.95 -5.67 13.05
N ARG A 66 16.79 -4.77 12.05
CA ARG A 66 17.04 -3.35 12.21
C ARG A 66 15.72 -2.60 12.35
N VAL A 67 15.62 -1.76 13.37
CA VAL A 67 14.50 -0.83 13.53
C VAL A 67 14.62 0.29 12.50
N LYS A 68 13.50 0.61 11.84
CA LYS A 68 13.42 1.60 10.76
C LYS A 68 12.25 2.55 11.00
N ASN A 69 12.34 3.74 10.43
CA ASN A 69 11.21 4.66 10.36
C ASN A 69 10.53 4.52 9.00
N PHE A 70 9.21 4.39 9.00
CA PHE A 70 8.42 4.25 7.79
C PHE A 70 7.44 5.42 7.65
N GLY A 71 7.58 6.16 6.56
CA GLY A 71 6.59 7.14 6.10
C GLY A 71 5.47 6.45 5.35
N ILE A 72 4.25 6.70 5.77
CA ILE A 72 3.03 6.16 5.16
C ILE A 72 2.14 7.32 4.75
N TRP A 73 1.68 7.28 3.50
CA TRP A 73 0.70 8.22 2.96
C TRP A 73 -0.65 7.52 2.81
N PRO A 74 -1.47 7.46 3.87
CA PRO A 74 -2.83 6.95 3.77
C PRO A 74 -3.77 8.03 3.22
N ARG A 75 -4.55 7.66 2.22
CA ARG A 75 -5.79 8.33 1.86
C ARG A 75 -6.92 7.60 2.57
N TYR A 76 -7.78 8.30 3.30
CA TYR A 76 -8.92 7.66 3.95
C TYR A 76 -10.22 8.41 3.72
N ASP A 77 -11.30 7.65 3.65
CA ASP A 77 -12.66 8.15 3.57
C ASP A 77 -13.21 8.36 4.98
N SER A 78 -13.57 9.60 5.29
CA SER A 78 -14.22 9.99 6.53
C SER A 78 -15.73 10.07 6.33
N ARG A 79 -16.47 10.44 7.38
CA ARG A 79 -17.92 10.66 7.25
C ARG A 79 -18.27 11.90 6.41
N SER A 80 -17.32 12.82 6.26
CA SER A 80 -17.53 14.12 5.63
C SER A 80 -16.81 14.28 4.29
N GLY A 81 -15.98 13.31 3.91
CA GLY A 81 -15.19 13.36 2.67
C GLY A 81 -13.87 12.60 2.77
N ILE A 82 -13.10 12.67 1.69
CA ILE A 82 -11.87 11.91 1.52
C ILE A 82 -10.66 12.79 1.85
N HIS A 83 -9.79 12.31 2.75
CA HIS A 83 -8.63 13.06 3.22
C HIS A 83 -7.33 12.29 2.97
N ASN A 84 -6.31 13.02 2.51
CA ASN A 84 -4.95 12.52 2.44
C ASN A 84 -4.22 12.86 3.74
N MET A 85 -3.46 11.91 4.26
CA MET A 85 -2.65 12.08 5.45
C MET A 85 -1.23 11.60 5.19
N TYR A 86 -0.33 12.02 6.07
CA TYR A 86 1.01 11.50 6.19
C TYR A 86 1.24 11.11 7.65
N ARG A 87 1.79 9.92 7.88
CA ARG A 87 2.12 9.41 9.21
C ARG A 87 3.42 8.62 9.18
N GLU A 88 4.17 8.71 10.26
CA GLU A 88 5.42 7.97 10.45
C GLU A 88 5.23 6.91 11.53
N TYR A 89 5.76 5.72 11.29
CA TYR A 89 5.74 4.60 12.23
C TYR A 89 7.13 3.97 12.32
N GLN A 90 7.52 3.60 13.53
CA GLN A 90 8.77 2.90 13.78
C GLN A 90 8.49 1.40 13.88
N ASP A 91 9.11 0.61 13.00
CA ASP A 91 8.92 -0.85 12.97
C ASP A 91 10.15 -1.53 12.33
N LEU A 92 10.23 -2.85 12.46
CA LEU A 92 11.20 -3.72 11.78
C LEU A 92 10.82 -3.99 10.32
N THR A 93 9.52 -3.98 10.01
CA THR A 93 9.00 -4.34 8.68
C THR A 93 7.95 -3.35 8.17
N PRO A 94 7.85 -3.13 6.84
CA PRO A 94 6.82 -2.28 6.25
C PRO A 94 5.41 -2.82 6.50
N ALA A 95 5.27 -4.15 6.53
CA ALA A 95 3.99 -4.81 6.84
C ALA A 95 3.56 -4.58 8.30
N GLY A 96 4.52 -4.58 9.24
CA GLY A 96 4.28 -4.18 10.62
C GLY A 96 3.84 -2.72 10.71
N ALA A 97 4.59 -1.81 10.09
CA ALA A 97 4.27 -0.38 10.09
C ALA A 97 2.87 -0.09 9.52
N VAL A 98 2.48 -0.76 8.43
CA VAL A 98 1.12 -0.65 7.87
C VAL A 98 0.07 -1.26 8.79
N THR A 99 0.38 -2.34 9.51
CA THR A 99 -0.51 -2.92 10.53
C THR A 99 -0.77 -1.89 11.64
N GLN A 100 0.29 -1.25 12.14
CA GLN A 100 0.18 -0.17 13.12
C GLN A 100 -0.65 0.99 12.58
N CYS A 101 -0.46 1.37 11.31
CA CYS A 101 -1.25 2.41 10.65
C CYS A 101 -2.75 2.09 10.64
N TYR A 102 -3.14 0.86 10.28
CA TYR A 102 -4.54 0.44 10.32
C TYR A 102 -5.13 0.52 11.73
N GLN A 103 -4.38 0.12 12.75
CA GLN A 103 -4.82 0.18 14.14
C GLN A 103 -4.98 1.62 14.62
N ASP A 104 -4.01 2.47 14.33
CA ASP A 104 -3.99 3.87 14.75
C ASP A 104 -5.10 4.69 14.07
N MET A 105 -5.36 4.45 12.79
CA MET A 105 -6.49 5.05 12.06
C MET A 105 -7.84 4.56 12.59
N GLY A 106 -7.93 3.28 12.97
CA GLY A 106 -9.11 2.72 13.64
C GLY A 106 -9.35 3.32 15.04
N ALA A 107 -8.29 3.55 15.81
CA ALA A 107 -8.38 4.08 17.16
C ALA A 107 -8.70 5.58 17.19
N ARG A 108 -7.96 6.40 16.42
CA ARG A 108 -8.11 7.86 16.45
C ARG A 108 -9.27 8.37 15.61
N HIS A 109 -9.47 7.78 14.43
CA HIS A 109 -10.41 8.30 13.42
C HIS A 109 -11.61 7.38 13.21
N ARG A 110 -11.67 6.24 13.91
CA ARG A 110 -12.69 5.18 13.69
C ARG A 110 -12.76 4.75 12.22
N ALA A 111 -11.65 4.88 11.49
CA ALA A 111 -11.56 4.54 10.09
C ALA A 111 -11.40 3.03 9.95
N TRP A 112 -12.32 2.41 9.21
CA TRP A 112 -12.25 0.99 8.93
C TRP A 112 -11.23 0.70 7.82
N ALA A 113 -10.65 -0.50 7.84
CA ALA A 113 -9.59 -0.86 6.89
C ALA A 113 -10.00 -0.79 5.40
N HIS A 114 -11.29 -0.87 5.08
CA HIS A 114 -11.77 -0.67 3.70
C HIS A 114 -11.93 0.80 3.30
N SER A 115 -12.02 1.70 4.28
CA SER A 115 -12.06 3.15 4.06
C SER A 115 -10.66 3.74 3.92
N ILE A 116 -9.60 2.96 4.18
CA ILE A 116 -8.20 3.41 4.14
C ILE A 116 -7.52 2.80 2.91
N GLN A 117 -6.90 3.66 2.11
CA GLN A 117 -6.10 3.33 0.94
C GLN A 117 -4.66 3.76 1.22
N ILE A 118 -3.74 2.80 1.25
CA ILE A 118 -2.30 3.08 1.39
C ILE A 118 -1.75 3.43 0.01
N MET A 119 -1.34 4.68 -0.20
CA MET A 119 -0.83 5.14 -1.49
C MET A 119 0.68 4.89 -1.63
N LYS A 120 1.44 5.16 -0.56
CA LYS A 120 2.90 5.02 -0.54
C LYS A 120 3.37 4.61 0.85
N VAL A 121 4.44 3.79 0.87
CA VAL A 121 5.19 3.39 2.08
C VAL A 121 6.68 3.44 1.75
N GLU A 122 7.44 4.18 2.54
CA GLU A 122 8.87 4.42 2.31
C GLU A 122 9.67 4.39 3.63
N GLU A 123 10.89 3.85 3.62
CA GLU A 123 11.83 3.92 4.74
C GLU A 123 12.46 5.32 4.78
N ILE A 124 12.40 5.99 5.92
CA ILE A 124 12.92 7.34 6.14
C ILE A 124 14.21 7.26 6.96
N ALA A 125 15.21 8.03 6.55
CA ALA A 125 16.44 8.16 7.31
C ALA A 125 16.22 8.98 8.58
N ALA A 126 16.86 8.59 9.69
CA ALA A 126 16.73 9.28 10.98
C ALA A 126 17.16 10.76 10.97
N SER A 127 17.91 11.20 9.96
CA SER A 127 18.43 12.57 9.85
C SER A 127 17.53 13.51 9.04
N THR A 128 16.43 13.03 8.47
CA THR A 128 15.53 13.88 7.68
C THR A 128 14.52 14.53 8.63
N GLU A 129 14.47 15.87 8.63
CA GLU A 129 13.39 16.63 9.25
C GLU A 129 12.01 16.03 8.90
N PRO A 130 11.01 16.08 9.82
CA PRO A 130 9.72 15.44 9.61
C PRO A 130 9.12 15.83 8.26
N ALA A 131 8.80 14.85 7.43
CA ALA A 131 8.46 15.07 6.02
C ALA A 131 7.16 15.89 5.82
N SER A 132 6.43 16.20 6.90
CA SER A 132 5.38 17.22 6.92
C SER A 132 5.84 18.61 6.47
N ARG A 133 7.15 18.89 6.39
CA ARG A 133 7.69 20.14 5.83
C ARG A 133 7.98 20.12 4.32
N GLN A 134 7.92 18.97 3.64
CA GLN A 134 8.18 18.90 2.19
C GLN A 134 6.91 18.94 1.32
N ALA A 135 5.73 19.12 1.92
CA ALA A 135 4.46 19.14 1.21
C ALA A 135 4.09 20.51 0.61
N VAL A 136 4.96 21.12 -0.21
CA VAL A 136 4.56 22.00 -1.33
C VAL A 136 5.60 21.92 -2.45
N HIS A 137 5.88 20.72 -2.98
CA HIS A 137 6.38 20.63 -4.35
C HIS A 137 5.27 20.08 -5.23
N VAL A 138 4.55 21.04 -5.81
CA VAL A 138 3.71 20.87 -6.99
C VAL A 138 4.58 20.15 -8.04
N TYR A 139 4.24 18.91 -8.36
CA TYR A 139 4.75 18.29 -9.57
C TYR A 139 3.97 18.90 -10.73
N ASN A 140 4.47 20.02 -11.26
CA ASN A 140 4.31 20.34 -12.68
C ASN A 140 5.33 19.48 -13.42
N ILE A 141 4.83 18.62 -14.32
CA ILE A 141 5.21 18.42 -15.72
C ILE A 141 4.06 17.62 -16.35
#